data_AF-A0A8S4FZ01-F1
#
_entry.id   AF-A0A8S4FZ01-F1
#
_cell.length_a   1.000
_cell.length_b   1.000
_cell.length_c   1.000
_cell.angle_alpha   90.00
_cell.angle_beta   90.00
_cell.angle_gamma   90.00
#
_symmetry.space_group_name_H-M   'P 1'
#
loop_
_entity.id
_entity.type
_entity.pdbx_description
1 polymer ?
#
loop_
_entity_poly.entity_id
_entity_poly.type
_entity_poly.pdbx_seq_one_letter_code
_entity_poly.pdbx_strand_id
1 'polypeptide(L)'
;MGRKIPAKKHHGVKDPVKQQAQRMKKLKTQINAPPTDPDDQPMPRSVARLFGLPDHYTSIHITKQDIDRNINFICFTFWHNIVLTFNIKYNFTDEPKKPHVKGSSKNPVSSLQRLPGESGRSFSLRINSAIRTLNNDRTDDDYPLDMQDDQDIKGTAMAERNERRARKRKKDAGRAAPGEQGEEKASRGQQLTLRKKAKKEKAAEESNLARAELSYERISFGEVAHAPPTLTIKPRKAKQDERSARAPAAARCSSQKCCQIKTSTQSKPLPSAKIAAGTGKKSKLRELPAVERMRRERARLAAVTAYRQLKKQNESKIKNLIVGIEMEINSLFLVCGV
;
A
#
# COMPACT_ATOMS: atom_id res chain seq x y z
N MET A 1 47.33 18.88 2.93
CA MET A 1 46.54 19.31 1.75
C MET A 1 45.05 19.08 2.02
N GLY A 2 44.31 20.12 2.41
CA GLY A 2 42.90 20.00 2.79
C GLY A 2 41.99 19.65 1.61
N ARG A 3 41.07 18.68 1.78
CA ARG A 3 40.07 18.31 0.76
C ARG A 3 39.06 19.46 0.58
N LYS A 4 38.92 19.99 -0.64
CA LYS A 4 37.90 21.00 -0.96
C LYS A 4 36.50 20.39 -0.84
N ILE A 5 35.66 20.96 0.03
CA ILE A 5 34.24 20.58 0.14
C ILE A 5 33.49 21.15 -1.07
N PRO A 6 32.78 20.32 -1.87
CA PRO A 6 32.06 20.80 -3.04
C PRO A 6 30.92 21.73 -2.65
N ALA A 7 30.80 22.86 -3.35
CA ALA A 7 29.73 23.83 -3.12
C ALA A 7 28.34 23.24 -3.45
N LYS A 8 27.34 23.66 -2.68
CA LYS A 8 25.94 23.25 -2.85
C LYS A 8 25.42 23.74 -4.21
N LYS A 9 24.98 22.81 -5.06
CA LYS A 9 24.33 23.13 -6.34
C LYS A 9 22.95 23.73 -6.07
N HIS A 10 22.61 24.84 -6.73
CA HIS A 10 21.28 25.43 -6.65
C HIS A 10 20.30 24.63 -7.50
N HIS A 11 19.26 24.07 -6.88
CA HIS A 11 18.18 23.39 -7.59
C HIS A 11 17.11 24.42 -7.97
N GLY A 12 17.05 24.76 -9.26
CA GLY A 12 16.07 25.69 -9.81
C GLY A 12 16.67 26.56 -10.91
N VAL A 13 15.81 27.34 -11.55
CA VAL A 13 16.23 28.29 -12.58
C VAL A 13 17.05 29.41 -11.92
N LYS A 14 18.29 29.58 -12.37
CA LYS A 14 19.25 30.56 -11.82
C LYS A 14 18.90 32.00 -12.23
N ASP A 15 18.23 32.17 -13.37
CA ASP A 15 17.85 33.47 -13.91
C ASP A 15 16.57 34.01 -13.22
N PRO A 16 16.59 35.21 -12.65
CA PRO A 16 15.46 35.75 -11.87
C PRO A 16 14.22 36.00 -12.73
N VAL A 17 14.39 36.48 -13.96
CA VAL A 17 13.29 36.77 -14.89
C VAL A 17 12.57 35.49 -15.30
N LYS A 18 13.32 34.42 -15.60
CA LYS A 18 12.74 33.12 -15.96
C LYS A 18 12.03 32.48 -14.76
N GLN A 19 12.57 32.65 -13.55
CA GLN A 19 11.91 32.19 -12.33
C GLN A 19 10.59 32.94 -12.09
N GLN A 20 10.56 34.26 -12.29
CA GLN A 20 9.34 35.07 -12.22
C GLN A 20 8.32 34.63 -13.28
N ALA A 21 8.73 34.44 -14.54
CA ALA A 21 7.84 33.97 -15.60
C ALA A 21 7.21 32.60 -15.26
N GLN A 22 7.99 31.67 -14.69
CA GLN A 22 7.45 30.39 -14.22
C GLN A 22 6.49 30.52 -13.04
N ARG A 23 6.78 31.43 -12.09
CA ARG A 23 5.87 31.75 -10.98
C ARG A 23 4.55 32.31 -11.52
N MET A 24 4.61 33.28 -12.42
CA MET A 24 3.42 33.87 -13.04
C MET A 24 2.61 32.85 -13.83
N LYS A 25 3.25 31.93 -14.58
CA LYS A 25 2.56 30.83 -15.27
C LYS A 25 1.81 29.90 -14.29
N LYS A 26 2.43 29.57 -13.16
CA LYS A 26 1.78 28.75 -12.12
C LYS A 26 0.61 29.48 -11.46
N LEU A 27 0.79 30.76 -11.15
CA LEU A 27 -0.26 31.60 -10.56
C LEU A 27 -1.46 31.75 -11.49
N LYS A 28 -1.26 31.86 -12.81
CA LYS A 28 -2.35 31.91 -13.80
C LYS A 28 -3.28 30.69 -13.75
N THR A 29 -2.73 29.51 -13.44
CA THR A 29 -3.55 28.28 -13.31
C THR A 29 -4.21 28.10 -11.95
N GLN A 30 -3.81 28.89 -10.96
CA GLN A 30 -4.32 28.82 -9.60
C GLN A 30 -5.23 30.03 -9.35
N ILE A 31 -6.39 30.03 -9.98
CA ILE A 31 -7.41 31.05 -9.76
C ILE A 31 -8.30 30.55 -8.62
N ASN A 32 -8.50 31.38 -7.60
CA ASN A 32 -9.47 31.13 -6.52
C ASN A 32 -10.86 31.71 -6.86
N ALA A 33 -11.13 31.91 -8.15
CA ALA A 33 -12.41 32.36 -8.66
C ALA A 33 -13.28 31.12 -8.88
N PRO A 34 -14.61 31.23 -8.66
CA PRO A 34 -15.52 30.17 -9.02
C PRO A 34 -15.38 29.82 -10.52
N PRO A 35 -15.58 28.55 -10.92
CA PRO A 35 -15.66 28.18 -12.33
C PRO A 35 -16.65 29.07 -13.08
N THR A 36 -16.30 29.49 -14.30
CA THR A 36 -17.15 30.36 -15.13
C THR A 36 -18.50 29.71 -15.42
N ASP A 37 -18.50 28.39 -15.68
CA ASP A 37 -19.69 27.59 -15.91
C ASP A 37 -19.82 26.52 -14.81
N PRO A 38 -20.93 26.46 -14.06
CA PRO A 38 -21.10 25.53 -12.95
C PRO A 38 -21.36 24.08 -13.40
N ASP A 39 -21.89 23.89 -14.61
CA ASP A 39 -22.25 22.58 -15.17
C ASP A 39 -21.14 21.97 -16.04
N ASP A 40 -20.15 22.77 -16.43
CA ASP A 40 -19.07 22.30 -17.29
C ASP A 40 -17.94 21.68 -16.44
N GLN A 41 -18.07 20.38 -16.16
CA GLN A 41 -17.03 19.61 -15.49
C GLN A 41 -16.16 18.89 -16.54
N PRO A 42 -14.89 19.28 -16.72
CA PRO A 42 -14.04 18.63 -17.70
C PRO A 42 -13.83 17.16 -17.35
N MET A 43 -13.96 16.29 -18.36
CA MET A 43 -13.69 14.86 -18.20
C MET A 43 -12.26 14.63 -17.68
N PRO A 44 -12.06 13.77 -16.67
CA PRO A 44 -10.73 13.51 -16.14
C PRO A 44 -9.82 12.87 -17.20
N ARG A 45 -8.54 13.26 -17.23
CA ARG A 45 -7.55 12.79 -18.24
C ARG A 45 -7.44 11.28 -18.37
N SER A 46 -7.66 10.54 -17.29
CA SER A 46 -7.68 9.07 -17.32
C SER A 46 -8.81 8.52 -18.18
N VAL A 47 -9.96 9.19 -18.16
CA VAL A 47 -11.14 8.83 -18.96
C VAL A 47 -10.93 9.27 -20.41
N ALA A 48 -10.39 10.45 -20.66
CA ALA A 48 -10.02 10.88 -22.02
C ALA A 48 -9.03 9.90 -22.69
N ARG A 49 -8.03 9.40 -21.93
CA ARG A 49 -7.08 8.38 -22.41
C ARG A 49 -7.72 7.02 -22.68
N LEU A 50 -8.71 6.62 -21.87
CA LEU A 50 -9.46 5.38 -22.10
C LEU A 50 -10.23 5.42 -23.42
N PHE A 51 -10.73 6.59 -23.80
CA PHE A 51 -11.47 6.80 -25.05
C PHE A 51 -10.61 7.27 -26.22
N GLY A 52 -9.28 7.40 -26.04
CA GLY A 52 -8.38 7.87 -27.09
C GLY A 52 -8.68 9.30 -27.58
N LEU A 53 -9.38 10.11 -26.78
CA LEU A 53 -9.74 11.47 -27.15
C LEU A 53 -8.49 12.36 -27.11
N PRO A 54 -8.23 13.17 -28.15
CA PRO A 54 -7.15 14.14 -28.12
C PRO A 54 -7.39 15.16 -26.99
N ASP A 55 -6.31 15.52 -26.29
CA ASP A 55 -6.30 16.52 -25.22
C ASP A 55 -6.63 17.90 -25.83
N HIS A 56 -7.92 18.25 -25.92
CA HIS A 56 -8.44 19.47 -26.56
C HIS A 56 -8.09 20.78 -25.82
N TYR A 57 -7.36 20.72 -24.71
CA TYR A 57 -6.96 21.89 -23.92
C TYR A 57 -5.56 22.44 -24.23
N THR A 58 -4.86 21.92 -25.25
CA THR A 58 -3.62 22.51 -25.77
C THR A 58 -3.74 23.10 -27.17
N SER A 59 -4.95 23.46 -27.62
CA SER A 59 -5.11 24.27 -28.83
C SER A 59 -4.71 25.72 -28.54
N ILE A 60 -3.39 25.96 -28.45
CA ILE A 60 -2.86 27.22 -28.99
C ILE A 60 -3.34 27.23 -30.45
N HIS A 61 -4.07 28.27 -30.84
CA HIS A 61 -4.45 28.48 -32.23
C HIS A 61 -3.17 28.61 -33.06
N ILE A 62 -2.68 27.49 -33.59
CA ILE A 62 -1.60 27.48 -34.58
C ILE A 62 -2.28 27.78 -35.91
N THR A 63 -2.12 29.00 -36.39
CA THR A 63 -2.56 29.40 -37.72
C THR A 63 -1.82 28.58 -38.77
N LYS A 64 -2.53 28.11 -39.80
CA LYS A 64 -2.02 27.20 -40.86
C LYS A 64 -0.73 27.67 -41.55
N GLN A 65 -0.36 28.95 -41.42
CA GLN A 65 0.83 29.53 -42.04
C GLN A 65 2.16 29.16 -41.34
N ASP A 66 2.15 28.62 -40.12
CA ASP A 66 3.39 28.20 -39.41
C ASP A 66 3.78 26.74 -39.67
N ILE A 67 2.89 25.94 -40.27
CA ILE A 67 3.14 24.51 -40.52
C ILE A 67 4.07 24.32 -41.73
N ASP A 68 3.97 25.19 -42.75
CA ASP A 68 4.74 25.02 -44.00
C ASP A 68 6.21 25.44 -43.89
N ARG A 69 6.57 26.29 -42.92
CA ARG A 69 7.99 26.63 -42.65
C ARG A 69 8.69 25.60 -41.77
N ASN A 70 7.93 24.80 -41.00
CA ASN A 70 8.50 23.88 -40.03
C ASN A 70 8.62 22.43 -40.55
N ILE A 71 7.94 22.08 -41.65
CA ILE A 71 8.10 20.75 -42.26
C ILE A 71 9.49 20.61 -42.93
N ASN A 72 9.99 21.66 -43.58
CA ASN A 72 11.35 21.63 -44.16
C ASN A 72 12.47 21.68 -43.11
N PHE A 73 12.22 22.27 -41.93
CA PHE A 73 13.21 22.31 -40.84
C PHE A 73 13.20 21.03 -39.98
N ILE A 74 12.04 20.40 -39.81
CA ILE A 74 11.90 19.12 -39.09
C ILE A 74 12.33 17.93 -39.95
N CYS A 75 12.13 17.96 -41.28
CA CYS A 75 12.59 16.87 -42.14
C CYS A 75 14.13 16.82 -42.23
N PHE A 76 14.80 17.98 -42.28
CA PHE A 76 16.27 18.04 -42.32
C PHE A 76 16.93 17.69 -40.98
N THR A 77 16.33 18.09 -39.84
CA THR A 77 16.88 17.80 -38.49
C THR A 77 16.51 16.42 -37.96
N PHE A 78 15.44 15.79 -38.44
CA PHE A 78 15.08 14.40 -38.11
C PHE A 78 15.91 13.40 -38.93
N TRP A 79 16.22 13.68 -40.20
CA TRP A 79 17.06 12.79 -41.00
C TRP A 79 18.55 12.88 -40.62
N HIS A 80 19.06 14.07 -40.27
CA HIS A 80 20.41 14.19 -39.71
C HIS A 80 20.53 13.56 -38.31
N ASN A 81 19.49 13.59 -37.46
CA ASN A 81 19.53 12.89 -36.16
C ASN A 81 19.45 11.38 -36.31
N ILE A 82 18.70 10.83 -37.26
CA ILE A 82 18.67 9.38 -37.51
C ILE A 82 20.00 8.87 -38.07
N VAL A 83 20.68 9.65 -38.92
CA VAL A 83 21.98 9.22 -39.48
C VAL A 83 23.14 9.44 -38.50
N LEU A 84 23.12 10.47 -37.63
CA LEU A 84 24.14 10.65 -36.58
C LEU A 84 23.93 9.77 -35.33
N THR A 85 22.72 9.26 -35.07
CA THR A 85 22.47 8.32 -33.97
C THR A 85 22.77 6.86 -34.32
N PHE A 86 23.00 6.54 -35.61
CA PHE A 86 23.44 5.21 -36.04
C PHE A 86 24.97 5.05 -36.13
N ASN A 87 25.77 6.10 -35.86
CA ASN A 87 27.23 6.05 -35.97
C ASN A 87 28.00 6.70 -34.81
N ILE A 88 27.48 6.61 -33.58
CA ILE A 88 28.27 6.84 -32.36
C ILE A 88 28.05 5.67 -31.38
N LYS A 89 28.93 4.69 -31.54
CA LYS A 89 29.63 3.97 -30.46
C LYS A 89 28.87 3.88 -29.11
N TYR A 90 28.12 2.79 -29.03
CA TYR A 90 28.28 1.81 -27.97
C TYR A 90 29.67 1.86 -27.30
N ASN A 91 29.71 2.37 -26.07
CA ASN A 91 30.53 1.81 -25.00
C ASN A 91 29.57 1.15 -23.99
N PHE A 92 28.79 0.18 -24.50
CA PHE A 92 28.14 -0.80 -23.65
C PHE A 92 29.10 -1.97 -23.62
N THR A 93 29.68 -2.24 -22.46
CA THR A 93 30.60 -3.35 -22.23
C THR A 93 30.05 -4.64 -22.85
N ASP A 94 30.71 -5.11 -23.89
CA ASP A 94 30.54 -6.44 -24.45
C ASP A 94 31.10 -7.45 -23.46
N GLU A 95 30.30 -7.79 -22.45
CA GLU A 95 30.33 -9.15 -21.94
C GLU A 95 29.85 -10.04 -23.09
N PRO A 96 30.65 -11.02 -23.55
CA PRO A 96 30.25 -11.87 -24.66
C PRO A 96 28.94 -12.53 -24.26
N LYS A 97 27.85 -12.21 -24.98
CA LYS A 97 26.61 -12.97 -24.90
C LYS A 97 26.98 -14.41 -25.22
N LYS A 98 27.07 -15.23 -24.18
CA LYS A 98 27.36 -16.65 -24.28
C LYS A 98 26.45 -17.22 -25.37
N PRO A 99 26.98 -18.00 -26.32
CA PRO A 99 26.15 -18.63 -27.33
C PRO A 99 25.01 -19.33 -26.59
N HIS A 100 23.78 -19.11 -27.04
CA HIS A 100 22.65 -19.87 -26.54
C HIS A 100 22.88 -21.30 -27.00
N VAL A 101 23.64 -22.06 -26.20
CA VAL A 101 23.80 -23.49 -26.39
C VAL A 101 22.38 -24.02 -26.31
N LYS A 102 21.85 -24.52 -27.43
CA LYS A 102 20.72 -25.46 -27.43
C LYS A 102 21.25 -26.76 -26.81
N GLY A 103 21.65 -26.66 -25.56
CA GLY A 103 22.09 -27.76 -24.75
C GLY A 103 20.82 -28.42 -24.29
N SER A 104 20.58 -29.62 -24.79
CA SER A 104 19.64 -30.60 -24.27
C SER A 104 20.01 -31.01 -22.82
N SER A 105 20.22 -30.06 -21.90
CA SER A 105 20.23 -30.37 -20.48
C SER A 105 18.77 -30.43 -20.04
N LYS A 106 18.23 -31.64 -20.03
CA LYS A 106 16.91 -31.93 -19.45
C LYS A 106 16.90 -31.30 -18.05
N ASN A 107 15.97 -30.38 -17.80
CA ASN A 107 15.81 -29.75 -16.50
C ASN A 107 15.75 -30.88 -15.43
N PRO A 108 16.67 -30.95 -14.45
CA PRO A 108 16.73 -32.08 -13.52
C PRO A 108 15.47 -32.18 -12.65
N VAL A 109 14.68 -31.11 -12.56
CA VAL A 109 13.37 -31.13 -11.89
C VAL A 109 12.33 -31.92 -12.72
N SER A 110 12.46 -31.92 -14.05
CA SER A 110 11.52 -32.60 -14.96
C SER A 110 11.69 -34.13 -15.00
N SER A 111 12.85 -34.64 -14.59
CA SER A 111 13.12 -36.09 -14.49
C SER A 111 12.78 -36.67 -13.11
N LEU A 112 12.41 -35.85 -12.12
CA LEU A 112 12.07 -36.33 -10.79
C LEU A 112 10.70 -37.01 -10.80
N GLN A 113 10.71 -38.34 -10.74
CA GLN A 113 9.53 -39.14 -10.46
C GLN A 113 9.40 -39.42 -8.95
N ARG A 114 8.17 -39.73 -8.51
CA ARG A 114 7.89 -40.14 -7.13
C ARG A 114 8.40 -41.57 -6.94
N LEU A 115 9.24 -41.79 -5.92
CA LEU A 115 9.74 -43.12 -5.61
C LEU A 115 8.64 -43.99 -4.97
N PRO A 116 8.64 -45.32 -5.17
CA PRO A 116 7.71 -46.20 -4.48
C PRO A 116 7.90 -46.09 -2.96
N GLY A 117 6.80 -45.88 -2.22
CA GLY A 117 6.83 -45.70 -0.76
C GLY A 117 7.11 -44.26 -0.28
N GLU A 118 7.40 -43.32 -1.18
CA GLU A 118 7.64 -41.94 -0.81
C GLU A 118 6.34 -41.18 -0.51
N SER A 119 6.29 -40.44 0.60
CA SER A 119 5.18 -39.54 0.90
C SER A 119 5.14 -38.36 -0.09
N GLY A 120 3.95 -37.81 -0.37
CA GLY A 120 3.84 -36.62 -1.25
C GLY A 120 4.65 -35.42 -0.74
N ARG A 121 4.84 -35.32 0.58
CA ARG A 121 5.64 -34.27 1.21
C ARG A 121 7.13 -34.41 0.94
N SER A 122 7.70 -35.60 1.09
CA SER A 122 9.12 -35.85 0.79
C SER A 122 9.44 -35.61 -0.69
N PHE A 123 8.53 -35.99 -1.60
CA PHE A 123 8.67 -35.70 -3.03
C PHE A 123 8.73 -34.19 -3.30
N SER A 124 7.82 -33.43 -2.69
CA SER A 124 7.80 -31.97 -2.83
C SER A 124 9.06 -31.29 -2.27
N LEU A 125 9.64 -31.82 -1.18
CA LEU A 125 10.89 -31.31 -0.62
C LEU A 125 12.06 -31.54 -1.57
N ARG A 126 12.09 -32.70 -2.24
CA ARG A 126 13.12 -33.06 -3.22
C ARG A 126 13.04 -32.22 -4.50
N ILE A 127 11.83 -31.89 -4.94
CA ILE A 127 11.61 -30.91 -6.02
C ILE A 127 12.15 -29.53 -5.60
N ASN A 128 11.79 -29.06 -4.41
CA ASN A 128 12.20 -27.74 -3.95
C ASN A 128 13.70 -27.63 -3.71
N SER A 129 14.37 -28.71 -3.26
CA SER A 129 15.83 -28.74 -3.16
C SER A 129 16.49 -28.67 -4.54
N ALA A 130 15.99 -29.43 -5.52
CA ALA A 130 16.51 -29.40 -6.89
C ALA A 130 16.31 -28.03 -7.58
N ILE A 131 15.21 -27.33 -7.29
CA ILE A 131 14.99 -25.96 -7.77
C ILE A 131 16.01 -25.00 -7.12
N ARG A 132 16.32 -25.18 -5.84
CA ARG A 132 17.28 -24.31 -5.14
C ARG A 132 18.70 -24.49 -5.66
N THR A 133 19.14 -25.72 -5.91
CA THR A 133 20.46 -25.96 -6.50
C THR A 133 20.57 -25.28 -7.86
N LEU A 134 19.59 -25.50 -8.75
CA LEU A 134 19.54 -24.85 -10.07
C LEU A 134 19.59 -23.32 -10.03
N ASN A 135 19.01 -22.71 -9.00
CA ASN A 135 18.99 -21.26 -8.86
C ASN A 135 20.23 -20.69 -8.15
N ASN A 136 20.95 -21.51 -7.37
CA ASN A 136 22.08 -21.09 -6.56
C ASN A 136 23.45 -21.44 -7.17
N ASP A 137 23.52 -22.35 -8.16
CA ASP A 137 24.77 -22.74 -8.85
C ASP A 137 25.43 -21.59 -9.65
N ARG A 138 24.86 -20.38 -9.62
CA ARG A 138 25.34 -19.22 -10.37
C ARG A 138 25.83 -18.06 -9.50
N THR A 139 25.75 -18.15 -8.17
CA THR A 139 26.03 -17.01 -7.29
C THR A 139 27.24 -17.19 -6.37
N ASP A 140 27.79 -18.40 -6.25
CA ASP A 140 28.88 -18.66 -5.30
C ASP A 140 30.28 -18.54 -5.92
N ASP A 141 30.43 -18.63 -7.25
CA ASP A 141 31.73 -18.47 -7.94
C ASP A 141 32.12 -17.01 -8.24
N ASP A 142 31.17 -16.07 -8.17
CA ASP A 142 31.40 -14.63 -8.47
C ASP A 142 31.75 -13.80 -7.21
N TYR A 143 31.84 -14.42 -6.03
CA TYR A 143 32.34 -13.75 -4.84
C TYR A 143 33.82 -14.11 -4.63
N PRO A 144 34.75 -13.17 -4.84
CA PRO A 144 36.15 -13.42 -4.53
C PRO A 144 36.28 -13.80 -3.06
N LEU A 145 36.83 -14.99 -2.81
CA LEU A 145 37.15 -15.58 -1.51
C LEU A 145 38.33 -14.85 -0.82
N ASP A 146 38.38 -13.52 -0.90
CA ASP A 146 39.42 -12.67 -0.29
C ASP A 146 38.89 -11.95 0.98
N MET A 147 37.88 -12.51 1.65
CA MET A 147 37.45 -12.06 2.99
C MET A 147 37.48 -13.17 4.03
N GLN A 148 38.34 -14.17 3.84
CA GLN A 148 38.84 -14.94 4.97
C GLN A 148 39.80 -14.01 5.75
N ASP A 149 39.46 -13.73 7.01
CA ASP A 149 40.36 -13.26 8.10
C ASP A 149 40.25 -11.82 8.62
N ASP A 150 39.35 -10.97 8.11
CA ASP A 150 39.03 -9.71 8.78
C ASP A 150 37.69 -9.78 9.52
N GLN A 151 37.76 -10.42 10.70
CA GLN A 151 36.98 -10.12 11.89
C GLN A 151 35.45 -10.08 11.71
N ASP A 152 34.81 -11.09 12.28
CA ASP A 152 33.37 -11.26 12.45
C ASP A 152 32.78 -10.26 13.48
N ILE A 153 33.14 -8.97 13.38
CA ILE A 153 32.80 -7.87 14.32
C ILE A 153 31.28 -7.76 14.51
N LYS A 154 30.53 -8.08 13.45
CA LYS A 154 29.07 -7.99 13.47
C LYS A 154 28.42 -9.21 14.11
N GLY A 155 29.03 -10.39 13.96
CA GLY A 155 28.60 -11.64 14.58
C GLY A 155 28.83 -11.63 16.10
N THR A 156 30.02 -11.19 16.52
CA THR A 156 30.40 -11.06 17.93
C THR A 156 29.55 -10.03 18.67
N ALA A 157 29.32 -8.85 18.08
CA ALA A 157 28.42 -7.83 18.66
C ALA A 157 26.96 -8.30 18.80
N MET A 158 26.50 -9.15 17.88
CA MET A 158 25.17 -9.78 17.97
C MET A 158 25.11 -10.84 19.06
N ALA A 159 26.15 -11.67 19.20
CA ALA A 159 26.26 -12.67 20.25
C ALA A 159 26.27 -12.01 21.64
N GLU A 160 27.07 -10.97 21.83
CA GLU A 160 27.13 -10.21 23.09
C GLU A 160 25.79 -9.54 23.43
N ARG A 161 25.11 -8.96 22.44
CA ARG A 161 23.77 -8.37 22.63
C ARG A 161 22.73 -9.42 23.04
N ASN A 162 22.81 -10.62 22.46
CA ASN A 162 21.92 -11.73 22.80
C ASN A 162 22.21 -12.27 24.19
N GLU A 163 23.48 -12.38 24.57
CA GLU A 163 23.88 -12.79 25.92
C GLU A 163 23.44 -11.77 26.98
N ARG A 164 23.58 -10.47 26.72
CA ARG A 164 23.09 -9.41 27.60
C ARG A 164 21.58 -9.48 27.83
N ARG A 165 20.81 -9.79 26.78
CA ARG A 165 19.35 -10.01 26.88
C ARG A 165 19.01 -11.27 27.67
N ALA A 166 19.79 -12.34 27.52
CA ALA A 166 19.60 -13.58 28.26
C ALA A 166 19.88 -13.38 29.77
N ARG A 167 20.96 -12.67 30.13
CA ARG A 167 21.29 -12.32 31.52
C ARG A 167 20.19 -11.46 32.16
N LYS A 168 19.64 -10.48 31.44
CA LYS A 168 18.51 -9.67 31.92
C LYS A 168 17.26 -10.52 32.18
N ARG A 169 16.92 -11.43 31.25
CA ARG A 169 15.80 -12.37 31.42
C ARG A 169 15.97 -13.30 32.62
N LYS A 170 17.19 -13.80 32.87
CA LYS A 170 17.48 -14.63 34.06
C LYS A 170 17.34 -13.83 35.36
N LYS A 171 17.78 -12.58 35.40
CA LYS A 171 17.64 -11.69 36.57
C LYS A 171 16.18 -11.30 36.84
N ASP A 172 15.41 -11.06 35.78
CA ASP A 172 13.98 -10.75 35.88
C ASP A 172 13.17 -12.00 36.28
N ALA A 173 13.57 -13.20 35.84
CA ALA A 173 12.97 -14.47 36.26
C ALA A 173 13.29 -14.85 37.71
N GLY A 174 14.50 -14.51 38.22
CA GLY A 174 14.88 -14.74 39.62
C GLY A 174 14.31 -13.75 40.62
N ARG A 175 13.70 -12.64 40.16
CA ARG A 175 12.94 -11.69 41.01
C ARG A 175 11.44 -11.99 41.07
N ALA A 176 10.94 -12.92 40.27
CA ALA A 176 9.62 -13.51 40.50
C ALA A 176 9.78 -14.55 41.62
N ALA A 177 9.03 -14.37 42.70
CA ALA A 177 9.17 -15.10 43.96
C ALA A 177 9.30 -16.63 43.80
N PRO A 178 10.12 -17.31 44.62
CA PRO A 178 10.09 -18.76 44.73
C PRO A 178 8.86 -19.14 45.57
N GLY A 179 7.72 -19.28 44.91
CA GLY A 179 6.47 -19.74 45.49
C GLY A 179 5.78 -20.71 44.55
N GLU A 180 5.42 -21.86 45.12
CA GLU A 180 4.60 -22.95 44.56
C GLU A 180 5.25 -23.86 43.52
N GLN A 181 5.73 -24.97 44.06
CA GLN A 181 5.88 -26.26 43.38
C GLN A 181 4.50 -26.76 42.94
N GLY A 182 4.43 -27.34 41.74
CA GLY A 182 3.42 -28.38 41.46
C GLY A 182 2.27 -28.06 40.52
N GLU A 183 2.44 -27.25 39.48
CA GLU A 183 1.61 -27.41 38.28
C GLU A 183 2.50 -27.37 37.04
N GLU A 184 2.45 -28.44 36.24
CA GLU A 184 3.07 -28.50 34.92
C GLU A 184 2.54 -27.32 34.09
N LYS A 185 3.36 -26.25 34.00
CA LYS A 185 3.00 -25.05 33.25
C LYS A 185 2.69 -25.47 31.83
N ALA A 186 1.40 -25.49 31.50
CA ALA A 186 0.89 -25.85 30.19
C ALA A 186 1.76 -25.18 29.11
N SER A 187 2.17 -25.95 28.11
CA SER A 187 3.06 -25.48 27.05
C SER A 187 2.53 -24.15 26.50
N ARG A 188 3.42 -23.23 26.11
CA ARG A 188 3.03 -21.92 25.56
C ARG A 188 1.98 -22.03 24.44
N GLY A 189 1.99 -23.14 23.70
CA GLY A 189 0.96 -23.47 22.71
C GLY A 189 -0.42 -23.75 23.33
N GLN A 190 -0.49 -24.54 24.40
CA GLN A 190 -1.71 -24.83 25.16
C GLN A 190 -2.26 -23.58 25.85
N GLN A 191 -1.41 -22.72 26.41
CA GLN A 191 -1.86 -21.44 26.98
C GLN A 191 -2.46 -20.51 25.92
N LEU A 192 -1.90 -20.52 24.70
CA LEU A 192 -2.43 -19.76 23.57
C LEU A 192 -3.78 -20.30 23.08
N THR A 193 -3.99 -21.61 23.08
CA THR A 193 -5.29 -22.20 22.70
C THR A 193 -6.35 -21.90 23.76
N LEU A 194 -6.03 -22.04 25.05
CA LEU A 194 -6.92 -21.67 26.15
C LEU A 194 -7.30 -20.19 26.11
N ARG A 195 -6.33 -19.28 25.89
CA ARG A 195 -6.60 -17.85 25.71
C ARG A 195 -7.48 -17.54 24.50
N LYS A 196 -7.33 -18.29 23.41
CA LYS A 196 -8.17 -18.12 22.21
C LYS A 196 -9.60 -18.61 22.46
N LYS A 197 -9.78 -19.72 23.19
CA LYS A 197 -11.10 -20.24 23.57
C LYS A 197 -11.83 -19.26 24.49
N ALA A 198 -11.17 -18.82 25.56
CA ALA A 198 -11.74 -17.85 26.51
C ALA A 198 -12.14 -16.51 25.84
N LYS A 199 -11.36 -16.03 24.85
CA LYS A 199 -11.75 -14.83 24.07
C LYS A 199 -12.97 -15.05 23.18
N LYS A 200 -13.14 -16.27 22.63
CA LYS A 200 -14.30 -16.61 21.81
C LYS A 200 -15.56 -16.74 22.67
N GLU A 201 -15.45 -17.37 23.83
CA GLU A 201 -16.55 -17.52 24.79
C GLU A 201 -17.02 -16.17 25.30
N LYS A 202 -16.11 -15.29 25.73
CA LYS A 202 -16.49 -13.92 26.15
C LYS A 202 -17.18 -13.11 25.05
N ALA A 203 -16.73 -13.23 23.80
CA ALA A 203 -17.37 -12.55 22.68
C ALA A 203 -18.76 -13.12 22.37
N ALA A 204 -18.95 -14.43 22.55
CA ALA A 204 -20.25 -15.07 22.39
C ALA A 204 -21.23 -14.65 23.51
N GLU A 205 -20.77 -14.62 24.76
CA GLU A 205 -21.54 -14.12 25.91
C GLU A 205 -21.97 -12.66 25.73
N GLU A 206 -21.04 -11.78 25.31
CA GLU A 206 -21.34 -10.38 25.03
C GLU A 206 -22.37 -10.22 23.90
N SER A 207 -22.30 -11.06 22.85
CA SER A 207 -23.30 -11.05 21.78
C SER A 207 -24.67 -11.58 22.22
N ASN A 208 -24.72 -12.53 23.15
CA ASN A 208 -25.96 -13.07 23.70
C ASN A 208 -26.61 -12.07 24.66
N LEU A 209 -25.82 -11.38 25.49
CA LEU A 209 -26.29 -10.29 26.35
C LEU A 209 -26.84 -9.13 25.53
N ALA A 210 -26.15 -8.71 24.47
CA ALA A 210 -26.63 -7.66 23.57
C ALA A 210 -27.95 -8.03 22.85
N ARG A 211 -28.18 -9.32 22.61
CA ARG A 211 -29.45 -9.83 22.06
C ARG A 211 -30.56 -9.87 23.11
N ALA A 212 -30.22 -10.10 24.37
CA ALA A 212 -31.17 -10.09 25.49
C ALA A 212 -31.57 -8.67 25.92
N GLU A 213 -30.67 -7.68 25.81
CA GLU A 213 -30.95 -6.27 26.12
C GLU A 213 -31.79 -5.53 25.06
N LEU A 214 -31.98 -6.11 23.87
CA LEU A 214 -32.93 -5.61 22.87
C LEU A 214 -34.37 -6.02 23.22
N SER A 215 -34.90 -5.48 24.32
CA SER A 215 -36.32 -5.58 24.65
C SER A 215 -37.11 -4.57 23.79
N TYR A 216 -37.90 -5.07 22.85
CA TYR A 216 -38.84 -4.22 22.10
C TYR A 216 -40.15 -4.13 22.86
N GLU A 217 -40.58 -2.91 23.17
CA GLU A 217 -41.92 -2.64 23.67
C GLU A 217 -42.91 -2.70 22.50
N ARG A 218 -43.88 -3.61 22.57
CA ARG A 218 -44.89 -3.79 21.52
C ARG A 218 -46.08 -2.91 21.84
N ILE A 219 -46.17 -1.76 21.20
CA ILE A 219 -47.28 -0.81 21.36
C ILE A 219 -48.40 -1.18 20.36
N SER A 220 -49.64 -1.23 20.84
CA SER A 220 -50.80 -1.55 20.02
C SER A 220 -51.30 -0.30 19.26
N PHE A 221 -51.87 -0.50 18.07
CA PHE A 221 -52.35 0.61 17.24
C PHE A 221 -53.60 1.23 17.91
N GLY A 222 -53.48 2.48 18.39
CA GLY A 222 -54.56 3.20 19.08
C GLY A 222 -54.20 3.69 20.48
N GLU A 223 -53.07 3.26 21.06
CA GLU A 223 -52.55 3.85 22.29
C GLU A 223 -51.99 5.26 22.02
N VAL A 224 -52.57 6.26 22.67
CA VAL A 224 -52.07 7.64 22.66
C VAL A 224 -50.87 7.70 23.61
N ALA A 225 -49.67 7.84 23.06
CA ALA A 225 -48.44 7.98 23.85
C ALA A 225 -48.57 9.19 24.80
N HIS A 226 -48.53 8.95 26.11
CA HIS A 226 -48.78 9.97 27.14
C HIS A 226 -47.74 11.11 27.13
N ALA A 227 -46.52 10.81 26.68
CA ALA A 227 -45.47 11.78 26.41
C ALA A 227 -44.48 11.19 25.39
N PRO A 228 -43.80 12.02 24.58
CA PRO A 228 -42.73 11.53 23.70
C PRO A 228 -41.59 10.93 24.53
N PRO A 229 -40.91 9.89 24.03
CA PRO A 229 -39.80 9.26 24.74
C PRO A 229 -38.68 10.28 24.98
N THR A 230 -38.26 10.41 26.24
CA THR A 230 -37.18 11.32 26.61
C THR A 230 -35.83 10.72 26.22
N LEU A 231 -35.21 11.27 25.17
CA LEU A 231 -33.86 10.87 24.76
C LEU A 231 -32.83 11.38 25.78
N THR A 232 -32.30 10.50 26.62
CA THR A 232 -31.23 10.83 27.59
C THR A 232 -29.88 11.12 26.91
N ILE A 233 -29.73 10.72 25.65
CA ILE A 233 -28.47 10.82 24.90
C ILE A 233 -28.44 12.13 24.12
N LYS A 234 -27.52 13.03 24.50
CA LYS A 234 -27.26 14.27 23.75
C LYS A 234 -26.64 13.94 22.38
N PRO A 235 -27.07 14.62 21.29
CA PRO A 235 -26.50 14.39 19.97
C PRO A 235 -25.01 14.75 19.96
N ARG A 236 -24.23 13.99 19.17
CA ARG A 236 -22.76 14.01 19.14
C ARG A 236 -22.11 15.39 18.85
N LYS A 237 -22.90 16.39 18.44
CA LYS A 237 -22.44 17.76 18.11
C LYS A 237 -23.17 18.86 18.91
N ALA A 238 -23.93 18.51 19.96
CA ALA A 238 -24.49 19.53 20.84
C ALA A 238 -23.36 20.32 21.51
N LYS A 239 -23.45 21.65 21.49
CA LYS A 239 -22.55 22.52 22.25
C LYS A 239 -22.72 22.18 23.74
N GLN A 240 -21.61 21.99 24.46
CA GLN A 240 -21.68 21.86 25.90
C GLN A 240 -21.99 23.24 26.47
N ASP A 241 -23.12 23.37 27.15
CA ASP A 241 -23.40 24.57 27.94
C ASP A 241 -22.41 24.63 29.10
N GLU A 242 -21.64 25.73 29.19
CA GLU A 242 -20.56 25.92 30.17
C GLU A 242 -21.02 26.08 31.63
N ARG A 243 -22.22 25.59 32.00
CA ARG A 243 -22.82 25.79 33.32
C ARG A 243 -22.99 24.54 34.19
N SER A 244 -22.59 23.35 33.74
CA SER A 244 -22.50 22.22 34.67
C SER A 244 -21.15 22.24 35.38
N ALA A 245 -21.11 22.92 36.52
CA ALA A 245 -20.01 22.86 37.48
C ALA A 245 -19.72 21.39 37.82
N ARG A 246 -18.61 20.86 37.28
CA ARG A 246 -18.07 19.57 37.69
C ARG A 246 -17.11 19.84 38.85
N ALA A 247 -17.42 19.24 40.00
CA ALA A 247 -16.63 19.31 41.23
C ALA A 247 -15.13 19.01 41.01
N PRO A 248 -14.23 19.61 41.81
CA PRO A 248 -12.79 19.50 41.57
C PRO A 248 -12.24 18.21 42.19
N ALA A 249 -11.70 17.32 41.36
CA ALA A 249 -10.85 16.23 41.82
C ALA A 249 -9.42 16.44 41.29
N ALA A 250 -8.61 17.02 42.16
CA ALA A 250 -7.16 16.86 42.31
C ALA A 250 -6.30 16.53 41.07
N ALA A 251 -5.51 17.50 40.63
CA ALA A 251 -4.06 17.30 40.47
C ALA A 251 -3.33 18.65 40.33
N ARG A 252 -2.58 18.95 41.38
CA ARG A 252 -1.61 20.03 41.60
C ARG A 252 -0.86 20.52 40.36
N CYS A 253 -0.83 21.85 40.25
CA CYS A 253 0.21 22.62 39.58
C CYS A 253 1.34 22.93 40.58
N SER A 254 2.59 22.67 40.21
CA SER A 254 3.77 23.46 40.60
C SER A 254 4.70 23.40 39.39
N SER A 255 5.07 24.49 38.73
CA SER A 255 5.58 25.75 39.25
C SER A 255 5.21 26.89 38.30
N GLN A 256 4.63 27.95 38.85
CA GLN A 256 4.71 29.28 38.29
C GLN A 256 6.06 29.87 38.69
N LYS A 257 6.85 30.31 37.72
CA LYS A 257 7.76 31.46 37.82
C LYS A 257 8.25 31.82 36.41
N CYS A 258 7.39 32.48 35.64
CA CYS A 258 7.74 33.67 34.85
C CYS A 258 6.48 34.16 34.11
N CYS A 259 5.67 34.96 34.80
CA CYS A 259 4.79 35.92 34.15
C CYS A 259 5.51 37.27 34.22
N GLN A 260 5.84 37.88 33.08
CA GLN A 260 5.70 39.33 32.83
C GLN A 260 5.54 39.49 31.30
N ILE A 261 4.30 39.59 30.82
CA ILE A 261 3.62 40.82 30.36
C ILE A 261 4.39 41.54 29.25
N LYS A 262 3.87 41.46 28.01
CA LYS A 262 3.52 42.64 27.20
C LYS A 262 2.30 42.32 26.32
N THR A 263 1.28 43.14 26.52
CA THR A 263 0.10 43.35 25.69
C THR A 263 0.48 43.86 24.30
N SER A 264 -0.16 43.40 23.24
CA SER A 264 -0.57 44.21 22.07
C SER A 264 -1.09 43.34 20.92
N THR A 265 -2.20 43.79 20.33
CA THR A 265 -2.64 43.58 18.94
C THR A 265 -3.06 42.19 18.45
N GLN A 266 -4.39 42.07 18.34
CA GLN A 266 -5.16 41.45 17.26
C GLN A 266 -4.37 40.78 16.11
N SER A 267 -4.45 39.45 16.04
CA SER A 267 -4.82 38.71 14.82
C SER A 267 -4.80 37.22 15.14
N LYS A 268 -5.88 36.51 14.79
CA LYS A 268 -5.97 35.05 14.86
C LYS A 268 -5.24 34.46 13.65
N PRO A 269 -4.21 33.60 13.82
CA PRO A 269 -3.84 32.66 12.77
C PRO A 269 -4.58 31.34 12.96
N LEU A 270 -5.28 30.93 11.90
CA LEU A 270 -5.76 29.57 11.67
C LEU A 270 -4.62 28.55 11.86
N PRO A 271 -4.92 27.32 12.33
CA PRO A 271 -3.89 26.31 12.53
C PRO A 271 -3.24 25.94 11.19
N SER A 272 -1.94 26.16 11.11
CA SER A 272 -1.10 25.77 9.99
C SER A 272 -1.12 24.25 9.82
N ALA A 273 -1.74 23.82 8.72
CA ALA A 273 -1.59 22.48 8.20
C ALA A 273 -0.11 22.26 7.84
N LYS A 274 0.57 21.42 8.62
CA LYS A 274 1.87 20.85 8.26
C LYS A 274 1.70 20.01 6.99
N ILE A 275 2.17 20.54 5.87
CA ILE A 275 2.36 19.79 4.63
C ILE A 275 3.74 19.11 4.68
N ALA A 276 3.66 17.78 4.67
CA ALA A 276 4.52 16.79 4.01
C ALA A 276 5.96 16.56 4.50
N ALA A 277 6.16 15.34 5.02
CA ALA A 277 7.32 14.54 4.65
C ALA A 277 6.83 13.38 3.75
N GLY A 278 7.29 13.39 2.50
CA GLY A 278 6.93 12.40 1.50
C GLY A 278 7.33 10.99 1.91
N THR A 279 6.34 10.09 1.95
CA THR A 279 6.54 8.66 1.77
C THR A 279 5.32 8.12 1.03
N GLY A 280 5.54 7.21 0.08
CA GLY A 280 4.52 6.74 -0.85
C GLY A 280 3.22 6.28 -0.19
N LYS A 281 2.14 6.18 -0.98
CA LYS A 281 0.74 5.86 -0.62
C LYS A 281 0.51 4.78 0.47
N LYS A 282 1.52 3.99 0.83
CA LYS A 282 1.54 3.04 1.97
C LYS A 282 1.62 3.71 3.36
N SER A 283 2.16 4.92 3.50
CA SER A 283 2.28 5.62 4.80
C SER A 283 0.92 6.08 5.34
N LYS A 284 0.08 6.66 4.47
CA LYS A 284 -1.29 7.09 4.80
C LYS A 284 -2.18 5.94 5.31
N LEU A 285 -1.91 4.70 4.90
CA LEU A 285 -2.68 3.54 5.39
C LEU A 285 -2.30 3.18 6.83
N ARG A 286 -1.03 3.38 7.22
CA ARG A 286 -0.54 3.10 8.59
C ARG A 286 -0.98 4.16 9.61
N GLU A 287 -1.30 5.36 9.15
CA GLU A 287 -1.75 6.49 9.98
C GLU A 287 -3.22 6.38 10.40
N LEU A 288 -4.00 5.45 9.84
CA LEU A 288 -5.41 5.25 10.19
C LEU A 288 -5.57 4.40 11.47
N PRO A 289 -6.63 4.68 12.27
CA PRO A 289 -6.95 3.87 13.44
C PRO A 289 -7.15 2.41 13.06
N ALA A 290 -6.77 1.49 13.95
CA ALA A 290 -6.73 0.05 13.66
C ALA A 290 -8.06 -0.51 13.14
N VAL A 291 -9.19 -0.01 13.68
CA VAL A 291 -10.54 -0.39 13.26
C VAL A 291 -10.80 -0.01 11.81
N GLU A 292 -10.39 1.18 11.39
CA GLU A 292 -10.64 1.65 10.03
C GLU A 292 -9.72 0.97 9.01
N ARG A 293 -8.49 0.61 9.41
CA ARG A 293 -7.62 -0.25 8.62
C ARG A 293 -8.26 -1.61 8.35
N MET A 294 -8.84 -2.26 9.37
CA MET A 294 -9.53 -3.54 9.19
C MET A 294 -10.76 -3.41 8.29
N ARG A 295 -11.54 -2.34 8.43
CA ARG A 295 -12.69 -2.07 7.56
C ARG A 295 -12.29 -1.93 6.09
N ARG A 296 -11.20 -1.21 5.80
CA ARG A 296 -10.66 -1.05 4.44
C ARG A 296 -10.10 -2.35 3.88
N GLU A 297 -9.39 -3.13 4.68
CA GLU A 297 -8.86 -4.43 4.23
C GLU A 297 -9.99 -5.43 3.93
N ARG A 298 -11.05 -5.44 4.75
CA ARG A 298 -12.26 -6.25 4.47
C ARG A 298 -12.94 -5.83 3.18
N ALA A 299 -13.09 -4.52 2.93
CA ALA A 299 -13.64 -4.00 1.68
C ALA A 299 -12.78 -4.39 0.46
N ARG A 300 -11.45 -4.31 0.60
CA ARG A 300 -10.50 -4.73 -0.45
C ARG A 300 -10.66 -6.21 -0.78
N LEU A 301 -10.70 -7.08 0.23
CA LEU A 301 -10.88 -8.52 0.04
C LEU A 301 -12.25 -8.83 -0.59
N ALA A 302 -13.32 -8.17 -0.12
CA ALA A 302 -14.65 -8.32 -0.69
C ALA A 302 -14.69 -7.96 -2.18
N ALA A 303 -14.08 -6.82 -2.57
CA ALA A 303 -13.97 -6.41 -3.97
C ALA A 303 -13.20 -7.43 -4.82
N VAL A 304 -12.08 -7.95 -4.31
CA VAL A 304 -11.29 -8.99 -5.01
C VAL A 304 -12.10 -10.28 -5.16
N THR A 305 -12.86 -10.69 -4.14
CA THR A 305 -13.69 -11.90 -4.21
C THR A 305 -14.84 -11.74 -5.21
N ALA A 306 -15.51 -10.58 -5.22
CA ALA A 306 -16.57 -10.28 -6.18
C ALA A 306 -16.05 -10.26 -7.62
N TYR A 307 -14.88 -9.65 -7.85
CA TYR A 307 -14.25 -9.65 -9.18
C TYR A 307 -13.90 -11.07 -9.66
N ARG A 308 -13.39 -11.93 -8.77
CA ARG A 308 -13.10 -13.34 -9.10
C ARG A 308 -14.37 -14.11 -9.44
N GLN A 309 -15.48 -13.87 -8.73
CA GLN A 309 -16.77 -14.47 -9.03
C GLN A 309 -17.30 -14.01 -10.38
N LEU A 310 -17.25 -12.70 -10.66
CA LEU A 310 -17.68 -12.13 -11.94
C LEU A 310 -16.85 -12.70 -13.09
N LYS A 311 -15.53 -12.83 -12.92
CA LYS A 311 -14.67 -13.46 -13.93
C LYS A 311 -15.07 -14.92 -14.20
N LYS A 312 -15.33 -15.72 -13.15
CA LYS A 312 -15.81 -17.11 -13.29
C LYS A 312 -17.16 -17.17 -14.01
N GLN A 313 -18.08 -16.26 -13.69
CA GLN A 313 -19.37 -16.18 -14.38
C GLN A 313 -19.18 -15.86 -15.87
N ASN A 314 -18.31 -14.91 -16.21
CA ASN A 314 -18.00 -14.59 -17.60
C ASN A 314 -17.35 -15.77 -18.33
N GLU A 315 -16.42 -16.47 -17.69
CA GLU A 315 -15.82 -17.69 -18.25
C GLU A 315 -16.87 -18.78 -18.49
N SER A 316 -17.83 -18.98 -17.57
CA SER A 316 -18.93 -19.93 -17.77
C SER A 316 -19.90 -19.50 -18.88
N LYS A 317 -20.20 -18.19 -18.99
CA LYS A 317 -21.03 -17.64 -20.07
C LYS A 317 -20.40 -17.87 -21.44
N ILE A 318 -19.09 -17.62 -21.56
CA ILE A 318 -18.34 -17.87 -22.80
C ILE A 318 -18.36 -19.36 -23.16
N LYS A 319 -18.13 -20.25 -22.19
CA LYS A 319 -18.20 -21.71 -22.43
C LYS A 319 -19.59 -22.14 -22.90
N ASN A 320 -20.64 -21.66 -22.27
CA ASN A 320 -22.01 -21.97 -22.68
C ASN A 320 -22.34 -21.44 -24.07
N LEU A 321 -21.83 -20.25 -24.42
CA LEU A 321 -21.98 -19.68 -25.76
C LEU A 321 -21.29 -20.57 -26.80
N ILE A 322 -20.07 -21.04 -26.53
CA ILE A 322 -19.32 -21.93 -27.43
C ILE A 322 -20.08 -23.25 -27.63
N VAL A 323 -20.55 -23.88 -26.55
CA VAL A 323 -21.33 -25.13 -26.64
C VAL A 323 -22.63 -24.91 -27.41
N GLY A 324 -23.31 -23.77 -27.23
CA GLY A 324 -24.50 -23.42 -28.01
C GLY A 324 -24.22 -23.33 -29.51
N ILE A 325 -23.13 -22.65 -29.89
CA ILE A 325 -22.70 -22.55 -31.30
C ILE A 325 -22.34 -23.93 -31.86
N GLU A 326 -21.63 -24.78 -31.10
CA GLU A 326 -21.31 -26.15 -31.53
C GLU A 326 -22.57 -27.00 -31.77
N MET A 327 -23.60 -26.87 -30.93
CA MET A 327 -24.87 -27.56 -31.14
C MET A 327 -25.63 -27.06 -32.37
N GLU A 328 -25.63 -25.75 -32.62
CA GLU A 328 -26.26 -25.17 -33.82
C GLU A 328 -25.55 -25.62 -35.09
N ILE A 329 -24.21 -25.63 -35.10
CA ILE A 329 -23.41 -26.13 -36.23
C ILE A 329 -23.70 -27.62 -36.49
N ASN A 330 -23.73 -28.44 -35.44
CA ASN A 330 -24.05 -29.87 -35.57
C ASN A 330 -25.48 -30.11 -36.07
N SER A 331 -26.45 -29.30 -35.63
CA SER A 331 -27.82 -29.35 -36.12
C SER A 331 -27.92 -28.98 -37.61
N LEU A 332 -27.18 -27.96 -38.05
CA LEU A 332 -27.13 -27.56 -39.46
C LEU A 332 -26.48 -28.65 -40.33
N PHE A 333 -25.43 -29.31 -39.84
CA PHE A 333 -24.82 -30.46 -40.53
C PHE A 333 -25.78 -31.64 -40.69
N LEU A 334 -26.63 -31.90 -39.69
CA LEU A 334 -27.61 -32.99 -39.77
C LEU A 334 -28.76 -32.71 -40.77
N VAL A 335 -29.15 -31.43 -40.90
CA VAL A 335 -30.25 -31.01 -41.79
C VAL A 335 -29.79 -30.86 -43.25
N CYS A 336 -28.55 -30.43 -43.48
CA CYS A 336 -28.00 -30.22 -44.82
C CYS A 336 -27.39 -31.48 -45.47
N GLY A 337 -27.71 -32.67 -44.96
CA GLY A 337 -27.33 -34.00 -45.46
C GLY A 337 -26.50 -34.04 -46.75
N VAL A 338 -25.18 -34.21 -46.57
CA VAL A 338 -24.26 -34.73 -47.59
C VAL A 338 -23.91 -36.16 -47.22
#